data_AF-A0A841AAR0-F1
#
_entry.id   AF-A0A841AAR0-F1
#
_cell.length_a   1.000
_cell.length_b   1.000
_cell.length_c   1.000
_cell.angle_alpha   90.00
_cell.angle_beta   90.00
_cell.angle_gamma   90.00
#
_symmetry.space_group_name_H-M   'P 1'
#
loop_
_entity.id
_entity.type
_entity.pdbx_description
1 polymer ?
#
loop_
_entity_poly.entity_id
_entity_poly.type
_entity_poly.pdbx_seq_one_letter_code
_entity_poly.pdbx_strand_id
1 'polypeptide(L)'
;MDPLASRRVRAHLTDCVGYLGLAAATAPVGVLLVSTTSLGESRLFAQLVSAVPPVAATLLAARAESGPHRATWGKRRQGLEVAGAGGAALPFSRALGRNTVKILVPWQLGHLTAIGAVGGGFEEGDALTYGSAVAVYATLGVVAATVLRRPGRGVHDRLVGGRVLLPAAPRG
;
A
#
# COMPACT_ATOMS: atom_id res chain seq x y z
N MET A 1 -2.62 -2.49 23.87
CA MET A 1 -1.87 -2.59 22.60
C MET A 1 -0.49 -1.98 22.80
N ASP A 2 0.55 -2.60 22.25
CA ASP A 2 1.92 -2.07 22.28
C ASP A 2 1.97 -0.61 21.73
N PRO A 3 2.65 0.34 22.42
CA PRO A 3 2.68 1.75 22.01
C PRO A 3 3.24 1.98 20.60
N LEU A 4 4.23 1.18 20.18
CA LEU A 4 4.79 1.25 18.83
C LEU A 4 3.80 0.73 17.79
N ALA A 5 3.06 -0.34 18.09
CA ALA A 5 2.00 -0.84 17.23
C ALA A 5 0.91 0.22 16.99
N SER A 6 0.45 0.91 18.04
CA SER A 6 -0.54 2.00 17.91
C SER A 6 -0.04 3.15 17.03
N ARG A 7 1.20 3.61 17.24
CA ARG A 7 1.82 4.64 16.40
C ARG A 7 1.97 4.21 14.94
N ARG A 8 2.30 2.94 14.67
CA ARG A 8 2.39 2.39 13.30
C ARG A 8 1.03 2.38 12.61
N VAL A 9 -0.03 1.99 13.32
CA VAL A 9 -1.40 2.03 12.79
C VAL A 9 -1.80 3.47 12.46
N ARG A 10 -1.61 4.42 13.40
CA ARG A 10 -1.90 5.85 13.15
C ARG A 10 -1.09 6.42 11.98
N ALA A 11 0.19 6.07 11.88
CA ALA A 11 1.04 6.47 10.76
C ALA A 11 0.50 5.92 9.43
N HIS A 12 0.11 4.65 9.39
CA HIS A 12 -0.45 4.04 8.20
C HIS A 12 -1.78 4.67 7.79
N LEU A 13 -2.70 4.90 8.74
CA LEU A 13 -3.96 5.60 8.47
C LEU A 13 -3.71 7.01 7.92
N THR A 14 -2.73 7.73 8.48
CA THR A 14 -2.33 9.04 7.97
C THR A 14 -1.78 8.96 6.54
N ASP A 15 -0.96 7.96 6.23
CA ASP A 15 -0.47 7.73 4.87
C ASP A 15 -1.61 7.40 3.90
N CYS A 16 -2.59 6.59 4.33
CA CYS A 16 -3.77 6.24 3.55
C CYS A 16 -4.58 7.47 3.13
N VAL A 17 -4.71 8.48 3.98
CA VAL A 17 -5.36 9.76 3.60
C VAL A 17 -4.64 10.41 2.43
N GLY A 18 -3.30 10.43 2.44
CA GLY A 18 -2.51 10.95 1.32
C GLY A 18 -2.69 10.13 0.04
N TYR A 19 -2.72 8.80 0.15
CA TYR A 19 -2.93 7.92 -1.00
C TYR A 19 -4.35 8.02 -1.57
N LEU A 20 -5.37 8.21 -0.72
CA LEU A 20 -6.74 8.49 -1.14
C LEU A 20 -6.82 9.83 -1.87
N GLY A 21 -6.10 10.85 -1.41
CA GLY A 21 -5.97 12.12 -2.13
C GLY A 21 -5.38 11.95 -3.53
N LEU A 22 -4.37 11.09 -3.68
CA LEU A 22 -3.79 10.75 -4.98
C LEU A 22 -4.79 10.03 -5.90
N ALA A 23 -5.55 9.08 -5.35
CA ALA A 23 -6.61 8.41 -6.11
C ALA A 23 -7.72 9.38 -6.51
N ALA A 24 -8.18 10.23 -5.59
CA ALA A 24 -9.20 11.25 -5.87
C ALA A 24 -8.75 12.23 -6.96
N ALA A 25 -7.46 12.60 -6.99
CA ALA A 25 -6.90 13.46 -8.03
C ALA A 25 -6.98 12.84 -9.44
N THR A 26 -7.08 11.50 -9.56
CA THR A 26 -7.28 10.83 -10.85
C THR A 26 -8.74 10.80 -11.32
N ALA A 27 -9.71 11.07 -10.43
CA ALA A 27 -11.13 10.97 -10.73
C ALA A 27 -11.61 11.89 -11.87
N PRO A 28 -11.22 13.18 -11.95
CA PRO A 28 -11.66 14.06 -13.04
C PRO A 28 -11.24 13.54 -14.43
N VAL A 29 -10.03 12.98 -14.52
CA VAL A 29 -9.53 12.36 -15.77
C VAL A 29 -10.35 11.11 -16.10
N GLY A 30 -10.65 10.27 -15.10
CA GLY A 30 -11.51 9.11 -15.28
C GLY A 30 -12.91 9.48 -15.77
N VAL A 31 -13.55 10.50 -15.17
CA VAL A 31 -14.87 11.00 -15.58
C VAL A 31 -14.83 11.51 -17.02
N LEU A 32 -13.83 12.32 -17.38
CA LEU A 32 -13.68 12.82 -18.74
C LEU A 32 -13.52 11.69 -19.75
N LEU A 33 -12.70 10.69 -19.46
CA LEU A 33 -12.47 9.56 -20.38
C LEU A 33 -13.74 8.72 -20.57
N VAL A 34 -14.48 8.45 -19.50
CA VAL A 34 -15.73 7.67 -19.59
C VAL A 34 -16.85 8.47 -20.26
N SER A 35 -16.87 9.80 -20.15
CA SER A 35 -17.90 10.64 -20.78
C SER A 35 -17.63 10.97 -22.24
N THR A 36 -16.38 10.83 -22.71
CA THR A 36 -15.98 11.21 -24.07
C THR A 36 -15.53 10.04 -24.94
N THR A 37 -15.32 8.86 -24.36
CA THR A 37 -14.82 7.67 -25.06
C THR A 37 -15.54 6.41 -24.59
N SER A 38 -15.49 5.33 -25.37
CA SER A 38 -15.98 4.00 -24.97
C SER A 38 -15.00 3.23 -24.08
N LEU A 39 -13.88 3.82 -23.66
CA LEU A 39 -12.86 3.14 -22.85
C LEU A 39 -13.42 2.66 -21.50
N GLY A 40 -14.45 3.33 -20.97
CA GLY A 40 -15.14 2.93 -19.74
C GLY A 40 -15.81 1.56 -19.79
N GLU A 41 -16.14 1.06 -20.98
CA GLU A 41 -16.75 -0.26 -21.17
C GLU A 41 -15.72 -1.39 -21.11
N SER A 42 -14.43 -1.07 -21.30
CA SER A 42 -13.36 -2.06 -21.29
C SER A 42 -12.94 -2.40 -19.87
N ARG A 43 -13.22 -3.64 -19.46
CA ARG A 43 -12.72 -4.21 -18.18
C ARG A 43 -11.19 -4.11 -18.09
N LEU A 44 -10.48 -4.39 -19.18
CA LEU A 44 -9.01 -4.31 -19.20
C LEU A 44 -8.54 -2.87 -18.94
N PHE A 45 -9.16 -1.88 -19.58
CA PHE A 45 -8.83 -0.49 -19.37
C PHE A 45 -9.05 -0.07 -17.91
N ALA A 46 -10.19 -0.46 -17.33
CA ALA A 46 -10.49 -0.21 -15.92
C ALA A 46 -9.43 -0.79 -14.98
N GLN A 47 -8.95 -2.02 -15.24
CA GLN A 47 -7.90 -2.67 -14.44
C GLN A 47 -6.53 -1.97 -14.57
N LEU A 48 -6.18 -1.52 -15.77
CA LEU A 48 -4.92 -0.83 -16.02
C LEU A 48 -4.91 0.55 -15.37
N VAL A 49 -5.98 1.33 -15.53
CA VAL A 49 -6.07 2.67 -14.95
C VAL A 49 -6.20 2.63 -13.43
N SER A 50 -6.83 1.60 -12.86
CA SER A 50 -6.92 1.42 -11.41
C SER A 50 -5.56 1.18 -10.75
N ALA A 51 -4.55 0.72 -11.50
CA ALA A 51 -3.20 0.51 -10.99
C ALA A 51 -2.41 1.82 -10.85
N VAL A 52 -2.85 2.91 -11.49
CA VAL A 52 -2.12 4.19 -11.48
C VAL A 52 -1.96 4.77 -10.06
N PRO A 53 -3.03 4.96 -9.26
CA PRO A 53 -2.88 5.46 -7.89
C PRO A 53 -1.99 4.60 -6.99
N PRO A 54 -2.16 3.26 -6.89
CA PRO A 54 -1.32 2.46 -6.00
C PRO A 54 0.13 2.35 -6.47
N VAL A 55 0.42 2.38 -7.78
CA VAL A 55 1.80 2.44 -8.29
C VAL A 55 2.47 3.74 -7.86
N ALA A 56 1.80 4.88 -8.08
CA ALA A 56 2.33 6.18 -7.70
C ALA A 56 2.50 6.30 -6.17
N ALA A 57 1.52 5.84 -5.38
CA ALA A 57 1.63 5.77 -3.92
C ALA A 57 2.81 4.90 -3.46
N THR A 58 3.04 3.78 -4.11
CA THR A 58 4.15 2.85 -3.83
C THR A 58 5.51 3.50 -4.09
N LEU A 59 5.66 4.18 -5.23
CA LEU A 59 6.90 4.88 -5.59
C LEU A 59 7.19 6.05 -4.64
N LEU A 60 6.17 6.84 -4.30
CA LEU A 60 6.30 7.96 -3.35
C LEU A 60 6.70 7.46 -1.96
N ALA A 61 6.08 6.37 -1.49
CA ALA A 61 6.42 5.76 -0.21
C ALA A 61 7.84 5.18 -0.21
N ALA A 62 8.24 4.51 -1.28
CA ALA A 62 9.59 3.97 -1.44
C ALA A 62 10.64 5.08 -1.40
N ARG A 63 10.43 6.16 -2.16
CA ARG A 63 11.32 7.33 -2.19
C ARG A 63 11.41 8.01 -0.82
N ALA A 64 10.30 8.15 -0.10
CA ALA A 64 10.29 8.76 1.23
C ALA A 64 11.04 7.90 2.27
N GLU A 65 10.87 6.58 2.20
CA GLU A 65 11.51 5.64 3.13
C GLU A 65 13.00 5.39 2.83
N SER A 66 13.44 5.55 1.58
CA SER A 66 14.86 5.49 1.21
C SER A 66 15.58 6.84 1.25
N GLY A 67 14.82 7.93 1.38
CA GLY A 67 15.35 9.29 1.40
C GLY A 67 15.91 9.72 2.76
N PRO A 68 16.35 10.99 2.89
CA PRO A 68 16.98 11.51 4.12
C PRO A 68 16.13 11.38 5.38
N HIS A 69 14.80 11.50 5.24
CA HIS A 69 13.88 11.37 6.36
C HIS A 69 13.61 9.93 6.79
N ARG A 70 13.94 8.94 5.94
CA ARG A 70 13.74 7.51 6.19
C ARG A 70 12.32 7.15 6.61
N ALA A 71 11.33 7.94 6.19
CA ALA A 71 9.97 7.86 6.72
C ALA A 71 8.98 8.45 5.72
N THR A 72 7.81 7.81 5.62
CA THR A 72 6.63 8.42 4.98
C THR A 72 6.10 9.57 5.82
N TRP A 73 5.23 10.39 5.24
CA TRP A 73 4.64 11.54 5.93
C TRP A 73 3.90 11.16 7.22
N GLY A 74 3.08 10.11 7.19
CA GLY A 74 2.39 9.59 8.37
C GLY A 74 3.36 9.08 9.43
N LYS A 75 4.45 8.42 9.04
CA LYS A 75 5.50 7.98 9.97
C LYS A 75 6.23 9.15 10.62
N ARG A 76 6.58 10.18 9.86
CA ARG A 76 7.20 11.41 10.39
C ARG A 76 6.33 12.05 11.48
N ARG A 77 5.01 12.15 11.24
CA ARG A 77 4.05 12.69 12.22
C ARG A 77 3.96 11.89 13.51
N GLN A 78 4.35 10.61 13.49
CA GLN A 78 4.37 9.75 14.67
C GLN A 78 5.78 9.60 15.28
N GLY A 79 6.78 10.32 14.74
CA GLY A 79 8.18 10.19 15.12
C GLY A 79 8.66 8.75 14.88
N LEU A 80 8.44 8.21 13.68
CA LEU A 80 8.87 6.87 13.27
C LEU A 80 9.79 6.96 12.07
N GLU A 81 10.77 6.06 12.02
CA GLU A 81 11.65 5.88 10.86
C GLU A 81 11.72 4.40 10.43
N VAL A 82 12.16 4.20 9.19
CA VAL A 82 12.45 2.89 8.59
C VAL A 82 13.95 2.68 8.56
N ALA A 83 14.39 1.58 9.14
CA ALA A 83 15.78 1.19 9.16
C ALA A 83 15.99 -0.20 8.54
N GLY A 84 17.09 -0.34 7.80
CA GLY A 84 17.62 -1.62 7.38
C GLY A 84 18.46 -2.29 8.47
N ALA A 85 19.24 -3.30 8.08
CA ALA A 85 20.17 -3.98 8.96
C ALA A 85 21.15 -3.01 9.64
N GLY A 86 21.44 -3.23 10.92
CA GLY A 86 22.37 -2.40 11.70
C GLY A 86 21.92 -0.95 11.91
N GLY A 87 20.68 -0.58 11.57
CA GLY A 87 20.20 0.80 11.67
C GLY A 87 20.51 1.69 10.46
N ALA A 88 21.08 1.12 9.38
CA ALA A 88 21.38 1.85 8.15
C ALA A 88 20.12 2.26 7.37
N ALA A 89 20.24 3.25 6.47
CA ALA A 89 19.18 3.63 5.56
C ALA A 89 18.75 2.44 4.67
N LEU A 90 17.47 2.36 4.34
CA LEU A 90 16.96 1.31 3.47
C LEU A 90 17.18 1.73 2.00
N PRO A 91 17.84 0.92 1.16
CA PRO A 91 18.03 1.27 -0.25
C PRO A 91 16.67 1.30 -0.98
N PHE A 92 16.57 2.10 -2.03
CA PHE A 92 15.31 2.31 -2.77
C PHE A 92 14.68 1.01 -3.26
N SER A 93 15.44 0.06 -3.78
CA SER A 93 14.92 -1.24 -4.24
C SER A 93 14.24 -2.05 -3.13
N ARG A 94 14.81 -2.04 -1.93
CA ARG A 94 14.20 -2.69 -0.75
C ARG A 94 13.00 -1.91 -0.25
N ALA A 95 13.05 -0.58 -0.26
CA ALA A 95 11.90 0.26 0.05
C ALA A 95 10.76 0.04 -0.96
N LEU A 96 11.09 -0.15 -2.23
CA LEU A 96 10.12 -0.43 -3.30
C LEU A 96 9.44 -1.76 -3.06
N GLY A 97 10.19 -2.87 -2.93
CA GLY A 97 9.61 -4.18 -2.64
C GLY A 97 8.74 -4.20 -1.38
N ARG A 98 9.18 -3.49 -0.33
CA ARG A 98 8.39 -3.30 0.90
C ARG A 98 7.06 -2.61 0.63
N ASN A 99 7.07 -1.51 -0.11
CA ASN A 99 5.87 -0.74 -0.39
C ASN A 99 4.97 -1.42 -1.43
N THR A 100 5.51 -2.22 -2.35
CA THR A 100 4.74 -3.08 -3.25
C THR A 100 3.86 -4.05 -2.46
N VAL A 101 4.44 -4.75 -1.47
CA VAL A 101 3.69 -5.68 -0.62
C VAL A 101 2.70 -4.95 0.30
N LYS A 102 3.05 -3.75 0.76
CA LYS A 102 2.25 -2.97 1.71
C LYS A 102 1.08 -2.23 1.04
N ILE A 103 1.25 -1.78 -0.20
CA ILE A 103 0.34 -0.85 -0.89
C ILE A 103 -0.15 -1.47 -2.20
N LEU A 104 0.75 -1.70 -3.17
CA LEU A 104 0.37 -2.07 -4.52
C LEU A 104 -0.45 -3.37 -4.58
N VAL A 105 0.07 -4.44 -3.99
CA VAL A 105 -0.55 -5.78 -4.04
C VAL A 105 -1.96 -5.78 -3.42
N PRO A 106 -2.17 -5.40 -2.14
CA PRO A 106 -3.50 -5.44 -1.56
C PRO A 106 -4.49 -4.51 -2.29
N TRP A 107 -4.03 -3.34 -2.74
CA TRP A 107 -4.87 -2.40 -3.46
C TRP A 107 -5.33 -2.96 -4.82
N GLN A 108 -4.40 -3.53 -5.60
CA GLN A 108 -4.73 -4.07 -6.92
C GLN A 108 -5.56 -5.35 -6.83
N LEU A 109 -5.34 -6.21 -5.83
CA LEU A 109 -6.21 -7.37 -5.58
C LEU A 109 -7.65 -6.95 -5.28
N GLY A 110 -7.82 -5.88 -4.49
CA GLY A 110 -9.13 -5.28 -4.23
C GLY A 110 -9.81 -4.77 -5.50
N HIS A 111 -9.07 -4.11 -6.39
CA HIS A 111 -9.62 -3.62 -7.67
C HIS A 111 -9.93 -4.75 -8.65
N LEU A 112 -9.07 -5.78 -8.74
CA LEU A 112 -9.34 -6.97 -9.54
C LEU A 112 -10.67 -7.60 -9.13
N THR A 113 -10.88 -7.75 -7.82
CA THR A 113 -12.13 -8.27 -7.25
C THR A 113 -13.31 -7.36 -7.58
N ALA A 114 -13.21 -6.06 -7.29
CA ALA A 114 -14.33 -5.13 -7.42
C ALA A 114 -14.75 -4.93 -8.89
N ILE A 115 -13.80 -4.78 -9.81
CA ILE A 115 -14.08 -4.62 -11.25
C ILE A 115 -14.66 -5.92 -11.80
N GLY A 116 -14.12 -7.08 -11.40
CA GLY A 116 -14.68 -8.39 -11.75
C GLY A 116 -16.12 -8.55 -11.28
N ALA A 117 -16.39 -8.21 -10.03
CA ALA A 117 -17.73 -8.27 -9.42
C ALA A 117 -18.74 -7.35 -10.13
N VAL A 118 -18.38 -6.10 -10.44
CA VAL A 118 -19.23 -5.18 -11.20
C VAL A 118 -19.52 -5.72 -12.61
N GLY A 119 -18.59 -6.48 -13.17
CA GLY A 119 -18.76 -7.19 -14.44
C GLY A 119 -19.56 -8.50 -14.35
N GLY A 120 -20.13 -8.88 -13.20
CA GLY A 120 -20.86 -10.14 -13.05
C GLY A 120 -19.96 -11.38 -12.85
N GLY A 121 -18.68 -11.19 -12.53
CA GLY A 121 -17.70 -12.27 -12.44
C GLY A 121 -18.02 -13.30 -11.36
N PHE A 122 -18.75 -12.95 -10.30
CA PHE A 122 -19.16 -13.94 -9.30
C PHE A 122 -20.31 -14.83 -9.82
N GLU A 123 -21.27 -14.21 -10.50
CA GLU A 123 -22.43 -14.87 -11.09
C GLU A 123 -22.02 -15.80 -12.24
N GLU A 124 -21.01 -15.41 -13.00
CA GLU A 124 -20.44 -16.19 -14.12
C GLU A 124 -19.43 -17.27 -13.67
N GLY A 125 -19.07 -17.33 -12.39
CA GLY A 125 -18.06 -18.28 -11.91
C GLY A 125 -16.62 -17.95 -12.33
N ASP A 126 -16.31 -16.68 -12.61
CA ASP A 126 -14.98 -16.25 -13.05
C ASP A 126 -13.91 -16.52 -11.99
N ALA A 127 -12.98 -17.40 -12.33
CA ALA A 127 -11.91 -17.84 -11.45
C ALA A 127 -11.00 -16.68 -11.00
N LEU A 128 -10.82 -15.65 -11.83
CA LEU A 128 -9.98 -14.50 -11.49
C LEU A 128 -10.65 -13.63 -10.41
N THR A 129 -11.96 -13.39 -10.53
CA THR A 129 -12.75 -12.64 -9.54
C THR A 129 -12.76 -13.37 -8.19
N TYR A 130 -13.04 -14.67 -8.17
CA TYR A 130 -12.97 -15.47 -6.93
C TYR A 130 -11.55 -15.54 -6.36
N GLY A 131 -10.56 -15.81 -7.20
CA GLY A 131 -9.16 -15.93 -6.79
C GLY A 131 -8.61 -14.64 -6.18
N SER A 132 -8.91 -13.49 -6.80
CA SER A 132 -8.54 -12.18 -6.27
C SER A 132 -9.26 -11.84 -4.97
N ALA A 133 -10.54 -12.23 -4.82
CA ALA A 133 -11.29 -12.06 -3.57
C ALA A 133 -10.66 -12.86 -2.42
N VAL A 134 -10.36 -14.14 -2.65
CA VAL A 134 -9.69 -14.98 -1.65
C VAL A 134 -8.32 -14.39 -1.29
N ALA A 135 -7.54 -13.96 -2.29
CA ALA A 135 -6.22 -13.40 -2.10
C ALA A 135 -6.23 -12.08 -1.31
N VAL A 136 -7.22 -11.19 -1.53
CA VAL A 136 -7.31 -9.93 -0.79
C VAL A 136 -7.62 -10.17 0.69
N TYR A 137 -8.57 -11.06 1.01
CA TYR A 137 -8.88 -11.41 2.40
C TYR A 137 -7.76 -12.15 3.09
N ALA A 138 -7.07 -13.07 2.39
CA ALA A 138 -5.88 -13.73 2.90
C ALA A 138 -4.78 -12.71 3.23
N THR A 139 -4.54 -11.74 2.33
CA THR A 139 -3.56 -10.66 2.54
C THR A 139 -3.90 -9.82 3.77
N LEU A 140 -5.17 -9.42 3.93
CA LEU A 140 -5.63 -8.68 5.12
C LEU A 140 -5.45 -9.49 6.40
N GLY A 141 -5.81 -10.77 6.38
CA GLY A 141 -5.63 -11.68 7.52
C GLY A 141 -4.18 -11.83 7.93
N VAL A 142 -3.26 -12.00 6.98
CA VAL A 142 -1.82 -12.06 7.25
C VAL A 142 -1.33 -10.72 7.83
N VAL A 143 -1.70 -9.58 7.25
CA VAL A 143 -1.30 -8.26 7.76
C VAL A 143 -1.79 -8.07 9.19
N ALA A 144 -3.07 -8.32 9.47
CA ALA A 144 -3.65 -8.22 10.81
C ALA A 144 -2.93 -9.13 11.81
N ALA A 145 -2.71 -10.41 11.46
CA ALA A 145 -2.01 -11.36 12.31
C ALA A 145 -0.57 -10.90 12.63
N THR A 146 0.14 -10.31 11.66
CA THR A 146 1.49 -9.81 11.90
C THR A 146 1.56 -8.57 12.77
N VAL A 147 0.56 -7.67 12.68
CA VAL A 147 0.45 -6.50 13.56
C VAL A 147 0.20 -6.93 15.00
N LEU A 148 -0.69 -7.92 15.21
CA LEU A 148 -1.04 -8.42 16.54
C LEU A 148 0.08 -9.21 17.22
N ARG A 149 0.76 -10.08 16.46
CA ARG A 149 1.73 -11.03 17.05
C ARG A 149 3.15 -10.49 17.17
N ARG A 150 3.56 -9.50 16.36
CA ARG A 150 4.96 -9.02 16.29
C ARG A 150 5.07 -7.49 16.12
N PRO A 151 4.97 -6.72 17.21
CA PRO A 151 5.14 -5.27 17.16
C PRO A 151 6.53 -4.92 16.60
N GLY A 152 6.57 -4.09 15.54
CA GLY A 152 7.80 -3.57 14.93
C GLY A 152 8.26 -4.23 13.62
N ARG A 153 7.79 -5.43 13.26
CA ARG A 153 8.14 -6.10 11.98
C ARG A 153 6.93 -6.69 11.25
N GLY A 154 6.33 -5.88 10.38
CA GLY A 154 5.26 -6.34 9.48
C GLY A 154 5.78 -7.36 8.46
N VAL A 155 4.88 -8.03 7.73
CA VAL A 155 5.24 -8.96 6.63
C VAL A 155 6.22 -8.29 5.66
N HIS A 156 5.88 -7.07 5.22
CA HIS A 156 6.67 -6.28 4.29
C HIS A 156 8.04 -5.90 4.85
N ASP A 157 8.17 -5.69 6.16
CA ASP A 157 9.44 -5.39 6.81
C ASP A 157 10.36 -6.63 6.80
N ARG A 158 9.81 -7.84 6.98
CA ARG A 158 10.58 -9.09 6.99
C ARG A 158 11.14 -9.45 5.62
N LEU A 159 10.31 -9.32 4.57
CA LEU A 159 10.69 -9.67 3.21
C LEU A 159 11.92 -8.89 2.72
N VAL A 160 12.13 -7.67 3.23
CA VAL A 160 13.23 -6.81 2.78
C VAL A 160 14.31 -6.57 3.84
N GLY A 161 14.21 -7.24 5.00
CA GLY A 161 15.15 -7.04 6.11
C GLY A 161 15.07 -5.64 6.74
N GLY A 162 13.91 -4.98 6.66
CA GLY A 162 13.64 -3.69 7.30
C GLY A 162 12.97 -3.82 8.67
N ARG A 163 12.89 -2.71 9.39
CA ARG A 163 12.06 -2.55 10.60
C ARG A 163 11.67 -1.09 10.80
N VAL A 164 10.57 -0.88 11.53
CA VAL A 164 10.14 0.45 11.96
C VAL A 164 10.64 0.70 13.38
N LEU A 165 11.30 1.84 13.58
CA LEU A 165 11.89 2.25 14.86
C LEU A 165 11.37 3.61 15.30
N LEU A 166 11.47 3.87 16.60
CA LEU A 166 11.55 5.24 17.10
C LEU A 166 12.94 5.78 16.73
N PRO A 167 13.07 7.04 16.28
CA PRO A 167 14.36 7.67 16.05
C PRO A 167 15.26 7.49 17.26
N ALA A 168 16.54 7.18 17.03
CA ALA A 168 17.53 7.35 18.08
C ALA A 168 17.48 8.80 18.57
N ALA A 169 17.64 9.03 19.87
CA ALA A 169 17.82 10.38 20.40
C ALA A 169 18.90 11.11 19.57
N PRO A 170 18.72 12.40 19.24
CA PRO A 170 19.70 13.12 18.45
C PRO A 170 21.08 12.96 19.11
N ARG A 171 22.04 12.43 18.34
CA ARG A 171 23.44 12.52 18.73
C ARG A 171 23.79 13.99 18.63
N GLY A 172 23.93 14.64 19.78
CA GLY A 172 24.39 16.03 19.90
C GLY A 172 25.77 16.22 19.32
#